data_AF-A0A6P1DEQ5-F1
#
_entry.id   AF-A0A6P1DEQ5-F1
#
_cell.length_a   1.000
_cell.length_b   1.000
_cell.length_c   1.000
_cell.angle_alpha   90.00
_cell.angle_beta   90.00
_cell.angle_gamma   90.00
#
_symmetry.space_group_name_H-M   'P 1'
#
loop_
_entity.id
_entity.type
_entity.pdbx_description
1 polymer ?
#
loop_
_entity_poly.entity_id
_entity_poly.type
_entity_poly.pdbx_seq_one_letter_code
_entity_poly.pdbx_strand_id
1 'polypeptide(L)' 'MRATICPSCEAALDHCHGTLVLHAGCIAECTEPDCFDFDHARHTFIVDCADLAGGCRCGSDPRAMPDFVRAG' A
#
# COMPACT_ATOMS: atom_id res chain seq x y z
N MET A 1 -5.95 -6.76 7.27
CA MET A 1 -6.96 -7.57 7.96
C MET A 1 -6.39 -8.05 9.29
N ARG A 2 -7.09 -7.82 10.41
CA ARG A 2 -6.60 -8.20 11.75
C ARG A 2 -6.99 -9.66 12.05
N ALA A 3 -6.00 -10.55 12.13
CA ALA A 3 -6.23 -11.91 12.62
C ALA A 3 -6.48 -11.88 14.14
N THR A 4 -7.27 -12.82 14.65
CA THR A 4 -7.52 -12.96 16.09
C THR A 4 -6.25 -13.29 16.88
N ILE A 5 -5.25 -13.90 16.22
CA ILE A 5 -3.90 -14.12 16.73
C ILE A 5 -2.92 -13.58 15.69
N CYS A 6 -2.18 -12.54 16.05
CA CYS A 6 -1.15 -11.93 15.21
C CYS A 6 0.22 -12.12 15.87
N PRO A 7 1.10 -12.98 15.32
CA PRO A 7 2.42 -13.25 15.90
C PRO A 7 3.28 -11.98 16.04
N SER A 8 3.16 -11.03 15.11
CA SER A 8 3.86 -9.75 15.19
C SER A 8 3.38 -8.89 16.35
N CYS A 9 2.10 -8.95 16.73
CA CYS A 9 1.60 -8.31 17.95
C CYS A 9 2.14 -8.99 19.21
N GLU A 10 2.12 -10.33 19.26
CA GLU A 10 2.62 -11.08 20.41
C GLU A 10 4.12 -10.84 20.64
N ALA A 11 4.88 -10.69 19.56
CA ALA A 11 6.30 -10.36 19.58
C ALA A 11 6.58 -8.85 19.74
N ALA A 12 5.55 -8.00 19.89
CA ALA A 12 5.65 -6.55 19.98
C ALA A 12 6.48 -5.89 18.85
N LEU A 13 6.41 -6.46 17.64
CA LEU A 13 7.05 -5.89 16.46
C LEU A 13 6.26 -4.68 15.96
N ASP A 14 6.98 -3.70 15.44
CA ASP A 14 6.35 -2.57 14.76
C ASP A 14 5.84 -2.99 13.37
N HIS A 15 4.52 -3.08 13.23
CA HIS A 15 3.86 -3.51 12.00
C HIS A 15 2.46 -2.91 11.87
N CYS A 16 1.94 -2.91 10.65
CA CYS A 16 0.57 -2.52 10.34
C CYS A 16 -0.27 -3.73 9.92
N HIS A 17 -1.57 -3.68 10.24
CA HIS A 17 -2.55 -4.68 9.80
C HIS A 17 -3.26 -4.31 8.50
N GLY A 18 -3.07 -3.07 8.03
CA GLY A 18 -3.59 -2.63 6.74
C GLY A 18 -2.77 -3.19 5.58
N THR A 19 -3.33 -3.04 4.39
CA THR A 19 -2.59 -3.18 3.14
C THR A 19 -2.13 -1.80 2.72
N LEU A 20 -0.83 -1.66 2.44
CA LEU A 20 -0.30 -0.46 1.81
C LEU A 20 -0.56 -0.53 0.31
N VAL A 21 -1.33 0.42 -0.20
CA VAL A 21 -1.61 0.61 -1.62
C VAL A 21 -0.67 1.68 -2.14
N LEU A 22 0.16 1.32 -3.12
CA LEU A 22 1.02 2.24 -3.83
C LEU A 22 0.26 2.79 -5.03
N HIS A 23 -0.07 4.07 -4.99
CA HIS A 23 -0.70 4.76 -6.10
C HIS A 23 0.34 5.23 -7.10
N ALA A 24 -0.05 5.26 -8.37
CA ALA A 24 0.76 5.87 -9.42
C ALA A 24 1.02 7.35 -9.07
N GLY A 25 2.29 7.77 -9.11
CA GLY A 25 2.75 9.08 -8.62
C GLY A 25 3.39 9.06 -7.21
N CYS A 26 3.76 7.89 -6.70
CA CYS A 26 4.48 7.68 -5.43
C CYS A 26 3.71 8.10 -4.17
N ILE A 27 2.37 8.15 -4.23
CA ILE A 27 1.52 8.38 -3.07
C ILE A 27 1.15 7.02 -2.50
N ALA A 28 1.41 6.81 -1.21
CA ALA A 28 1.02 5.60 -0.51
C ALA A 28 -0.24 5.85 0.34
N GLU A 29 -1.11 4.86 0.41
CA GLU A 29 -2.29 4.85 1.26
C GLU A 29 -2.36 3.52 2.00
N CYS A 30 -2.73 3.55 3.28
CA CYS A 30 -2.96 2.33 4.04
C CYS A 30 -4.46 2.13 4.27
N THR A 31 -4.93 0.89 4.13
CA THR A 31 -6.33 0.55 4.41
C THR A 31 -6.68 0.54 5.91
N GLU A 32 -5.69 0.70 6.79
CA GLU A 32 -5.92 0.84 8.23
C GLU A 32 -6.13 2.33 8.57
N PRO A 33 -7.31 2.73 9.09
CA PRO A 33 -7.73 4.14 9.19
C PRO A 33 -6.86 4.98 10.11
N ASP A 34 -6.22 4.35 11.09
CA ASP A 34 -5.38 5.01 12.09
C ASP A 34 -3.86 4.91 11.76
N CYS A 35 -3.52 4.44 10.55
CA CYS A 35 -2.14 4.36 10.09
C CYS A 35 -1.74 5.62 9.33
N PHE A 36 -0.80 6.39 9.89
CA PHE A 36 -0.29 7.64 9.31
C PHE A 36 1.18 7.57 8.89
N ASP A 37 1.76 6.38 8.99
CA ASP A 37 3.14 6.11 8.61
C ASP A 37 3.09 5.05 7.52
N PHE A 38 3.63 5.36 6.36
CA PHE A 38 3.56 4.55 5.15
C PHE A 38 4.88 3.89 4.79
N ASP A 39 5.80 3.76 5.76
CA ASP A 39 7.06 3.04 5.55
C ASP A 39 6.79 1.57 5.15
N HIS A 40 7.40 1.14 4.05
CA HIS A 40 7.35 -0.24 3.57
C HIS A 40 7.79 -1.25 4.63
N ALA A 41 8.74 -0.90 5.50
CA ALA A 41 9.23 -1.79 6.55
C ALA A 41 8.13 -2.14 7.58
N ARG A 42 7.14 -1.27 7.76
CA ARG A 42 6.00 -1.50 8.68
C ARG A 42 4.87 -2.28 8.02
N HIS A 43 4.84 -2.37 6.70
CA HIS A 43 3.75 -2.98 5.95
C HIS A 43 4.16 -4.33 5.37
N THR A 44 3.62 -5.40 5.95
CA THR A 44 3.81 -6.75 5.39
C THR A 44 3.08 -6.93 4.07
N PHE A 45 1.95 -6.24 3.87
CA PHE A 45 1.14 -6.32 2.67
C PHE A 45 1.25 -5.00 1.89
N ILE A 46 1.89 -5.07 0.73
CA ILE A 46 2.07 -3.94 -0.18
C ILE A 46 1.54 -4.37 -1.56
N VAL A 47 0.72 -3.54 -2.17
CA VAL A 47 0.12 -3.78 -3.50
C VAL A 47 0.21 -2.53 -4.35
N ASP A 48 0.39 -2.69 -5.66
CA ASP A 48 0.20 -1.58 -6.60
C ASP A 48 -1.29 -1.35 -6.84
N CYS A 49 -1.71 -0.08 -6.92
CA CYS A 49 -3.09 0.29 -7.21
C CYS A 49 -3.62 -0.27 -8.54
N ALA A 50 -2.73 -0.55 -9.50
CA ALA A 50 -3.06 -1.14 -10.80
C ALA A 50 -3.52 -2.59 -10.68
N ASP A 51 -3.09 -3.30 -9.64
CA ASP A 51 -3.42 -4.71 -9.40
C ASP A 51 -4.72 -4.90 -8.59
N LEU A 52 -5.36 -3.80 -8.16
CA LEU A 52 -6.60 -3.87 -7.40
C LEU A 52 -7.76 -4.38 -8.25
N ALA A 53 -8.44 -5.41 -7.76
CA ALA A 53 -9.68 -5.90 -8.35
C ALA A 53 -10.75 -4.79 -8.32
N GLY A 54 -11.31 -4.46 -9.48
CA GLY A 54 -12.22 -3.31 -9.66
C GLY A 54 -11.54 -2.04 -10.17
N GLY A 55 -10.21 -2.04 -10.23
CA GLY A 55 -9.39 -0.94 -10.75
C GLY A 55 -9.27 0.24 -9.78
N CYS A 56 -8.19 1.01 -9.95
CA CYS A 56 -8.00 2.30 -9.30
C CYS A 56 -8.12 3.43 -10.31
N ARG A 57 -8.60 4.60 -9.87
CA ARG A 57 -8.69 5.80 -10.74
C ARG A 57 -7.33 6.24 -11.29
N CYS A 58 -6.25 5.89 -10.60
CA CYS A 58 -4.87 6.13 -11.04
C CYS A 58 -4.56 5.50 -12.40
N GLY A 59 -5.08 4.31 -12.71
CA GLY A 59 -4.86 3.65 -14.00
C GLY A 59 -5.52 4.35 -15.20
N SER A 60 -6.48 5.23 -14.92
CA SER A 60 -7.20 6.02 -15.93
C SER A 60 -6.67 7.45 -16.06
N ASP A 61 -5.75 7.87 -15.20
CA ASP A 61 -5.18 9.22 -15.22
C ASP A 61 -3.87 9.23 -16.01
N PRO A 62 -3.81 9.86 -17.20
CA PRO A 62 -2.59 9.97 -17.99
C PRO A 62 -1.50 10.81 -17.30
N ARG A 63 -1.80 11.50 -16.20
CA ARG A 63 -0.84 12.25 -15.38
C ARG A 63 -0.32 11.46 -14.17
N ALA A 64 -0.85 10.27 -13.90
CA ALA A 64 -0.44 9.46 -12.75
C ALA A 64 0.86 8.68 -13.01
N MET A 65 1.30 8.56 -14.27
CA MET A 65 2.56 7.92 -14.60
C MET A 65 3.71 8.94 -14.53
N PRO A 66 4.70 8.78 -13.65
CA PRO A 66 5.94 9.52 -13.75
C PRO A 66 6.78 9.05 -14.95
N ASP A 67 7.50 9.98 -15.58
CA ASP A 67 8.17 9.80 -16.87
C ASP A 67 9.22 8.67 -16.94
N PHE A 68 9.64 8.09 -15.80
CA PHE A 68 10.66 7.03 -15.75
C PHE A 68 10.18 5.65 -16.22
N VAL A 69 8.87 5.39 -16.31
CA VAL A 69 8.32 4.07 -16.72
C VAL A 69 8.19 3.91 -18.25
N ARG A 70 8.42 4.98 -19.03
CA ARG A 70 8.32 4.95 -20.51
C ARG A 70 9.60 4.54 -21.25
N ALA A 71 10.71 4.31 -20.54
CA ALA A 71 12.02 4.01 -21.14
C ALA A 71 12.41 2.52 -21.10
N GLY A 72 11.44 1.62 -20.93
CA GLY A 72 11.63 0.16 -20.99
C GLY A 72 11.31 -0.41 -22.37
#